data_AF-A0A8T6UZS5-F1
#
_entry.id   AF-A0A8T6UZS5-F1
#
_cell.length_a   1.000
_cell.length_b   1.000
_cell.length_c   1.000
_cell.angle_alpha   90.00
_cell.angle_beta   90.00
_cell.angle_gamma   90.00
#
_symmetry.space_group_name_H-M   'P 1'
#
loop_
_entity.id
_entity.type
_entity.pdbx_description
1 polymer ?
#
loop_
_entity_poly.entity_id
_entity_poly.type
_entity_poly.pdbx_seq_one_letter_code
_entity_poly.pdbx_strand_id
1 'polypeptide(L)' 'MEIRVSLQKSIEEKIICTGFKGVGEVGRLSLRYLLKSAERQGDAERIGQALSHSQPPFVEIIEKGIGNPYEFF' A
#
# COMPACT_ATOMS: atom_id res chain seq x y z
N MET A 1 14.89 -7.93 12.95
CA MET A 1 14.23 -7.62 11.67
C MET A 1 13.89 -6.15 11.67
N GLU A 2 14.47 -5.35 10.77
CA GLU A 2 14.26 -3.90 10.73
C GLU A 2 13.27 -3.58 9.61
N ILE A 3 12.16 -2.92 9.95
CA ILE A 3 11.19 -2.37 9.00
C ILE A 3 11.33 -0.86 9.03
N ARG A 4 11.56 -0.25 7.87
CA ARG A 4 11.59 1.20 7.71
C ARG A 4 10.31 1.65 7.04
N VAL A 5 9.56 2.50 7.71
CA VAL A 5 8.37 3.14 7.15
C VAL A 5 8.72 4.57 6.79
N SER A 6 8.47 4.94 5.54
CA SER A 6 8.63 6.31 5.05
C SER A 6 7.26 6.87 4.73
N LEU A 7 6.81 7.84 5.53
CA LEU A 7 5.53 8.53 5.36
C LEU A 7 5.77 10.00 5.01
N GLN A 8 4.97 10.53 4.11
CA GLN A 8 4.95 11.94 3.71
C GLN A 8 3.93 12.75 4.51
N LYS A 9 3.01 12.08 5.23
CA LYS A 9 1.95 12.69 6.03
C LYS A 9 1.80 11.98 7.38
N SER A 10 1.34 12.71 8.39
CA SER A 10 0.96 12.11 9.68
C SER A 10 -0.28 11.22 9.53
N ILE A 11 -0.28 10.10 10.24
CA ILE A 11 -1.40 9.14 10.31
C ILE A 11 -2.01 9.08 11.72
N GLU A 12 -1.73 10.06 12.57
CA GLU A 12 -2.34 10.16 13.89
C GLU A 12 -3.87 10.19 13.78
N GLU A 13 -4.52 9.43 14.67
CA GLU A 13 -5.99 9.30 14.74
C GLU A 13 -6.65 8.74 13.48
N LYS A 14 -5.88 8.11 12.59
CA LYS A 14 -6.41 7.39 11.42
C LYS A 14 -6.68 5.93 11.73
N ILE A 15 -7.66 5.36 11.03
CA ILE A 15 -7.89 3.92 11.00
C ILE A 15 -6.97 3.33 9.93
N ILE A 16 -6.16 2.35 10.30
CA ILE A 16 -5.29 1.63 9.36
C ILE A 16 -6.05 0.42 8.84
N CYS A 17 -6.29 0.38 7.53
CA CYS A 17 -6.84 -0.77 6.84
C CYS A 17 -5.72 -1.53 6.13
N THR A 18 -5.60 -2.84 6.38
CA THR A 18 -4.56 -3.69 5.78
C THR A 18 -5.16 -4.78 4.89
N GLY A 19 -4.54 -5.05 3.74
CA GLY A 19 -5.01 -6.03 2.77
C GLY A 19 -3.83 -6.69 2.06
N PHE A 20 -3.14 -7.61 2.76
CA PHE A 20 -2.01 -8.34 2.21
C PHE A 20 -2.46 -9.58 1.40
N LYS A 21 -1.53 -10.17 0.63
CA LYS A 21 -1.73 -11.46 -0.05
C LYS A 21 -2.05 -12.54 1.00
N GLY A 22 -3.03 -13.38 0.73
CA GLY A 22 -3.55 -14.35 1.69
C GLY A 22 -4.58 -15.28 1.05
N VAL A 23 -5.24 -16.11 1.86
CA VAL A 23 -6.19 -17.13 1.38
C VAL A 23 -7.31 -16.47 0.58
N GLY A 24 -7.49 -16.92 -0.66
CA GLY A 24 -8.53 -16.42 -1.57
C GLY A 24 -8.36 -14.96 -2.00
N GLU A 25 -7.23 -14.32 -1.66
CA GLU A 25 -6.91 -12.94 -2.04
C GLU A 25 -7.94 -11.88 -1.59
N VAL A 26 -8.85 -12.22 -0.67
CA VAL A 26 -10.02 -11.40 -0.33
C VAL A 26 -9.59 -10.04 0.22
N GLY A 27 -8.75 -10.02 1.25
CA GLY A 27 -8.28 -8.76 1.86
C GLY A 27 -7.55 -7.86 0.86
N ARG A 28 -6.67 -8.42 0.02
CA ARG A 28 -5.94 -7.66 -1.00
C ARG A 28 -6.86 -7.10 -2.07
N LEU A 29 -7.79 -7.90 -2.59
CA LEU A 29 -8.69 -7.48 -3.66
C LEU A 29 -9.69 -6.44 -3.16
N SER A 30 -10.26 -6.62 -1.96
CA SER A 30 -11.16 -5.65 -1.33
C SER A 30 -10.46 -4.30 -1.12
N LEU A 31 -9.26 -4.29 -0.51
CA LEU A 31 -8.54 -3.05 -0.26
C LEU A 31 -8.09 -2.38 -1.56
N ARG A 32 -7.61 -3.15 -2.56
CA ARG A 32 -7.26 -2.61 -3.89
C ARG A 32 -8.45 -1.99 -4.59
N TYR A 33 -9.64 -2.58 -4.47
CA TYR A 33 -10.85 -2.04 -5.06
C TYR A 33 -11.22 -0.70 -4.43
N LEU A 34 -11.24 -0.63 -3.09
CA LEU A 34 -11.50 0.62 -2.36
C LEU A 34 -10.50 1.71 -2.73
N LEU A 35 -9.22 1.36 -2.72
CA LEU A 35 -8.14 2.30 -3.03
C LEU A 35 -8.24 2.84 -4.46
N LYS A 36 -8.38 1.96 -5.47
CA LYS A 36 -8.52 2.41 -6.87
C LYS A 36 -9.76 3.28 -7.08
N SER A 37 -10.82 3.02 -6.32
CA SER A 37 -12.04 3.84 -6.38
C SER A 37 -11.79 5.23 -5.80
N ALA A 38 -11.14 5.32 -4.64
CA ALA A 38 -10.77 6.58 -4.00
C ALA A 38 -9.74 7.38 -4.84
N GLU A 39 -8.73 6.74 -5.43
CA GLU A 39 -7.76 7.40 -6.32
C GLU A 39 -8.46 8.04 -7.54
N ARG A 40 -9.45 7.35 -8.13
CA ARG A 40 -10.23 7.89 -9.26
C ARG A 40 -11.10 9.07 -8.86
N GLN A 41 -11.53 9.13 -7.61
CA GLN A 41 -12.32 10.23 -7.04
C GLN A 41 -11.44 11.40 -6.57
N GLY A 42 -10.12 11.19 -6.49
CA GLY A 42 -9.17 12.18 -5.95
C GLY A 42 -9.05 12.15 -4.43
N ASP A 43 -9.64 11.16 -3.77
CA ASP A 43 -9.70 11.05 -2.30
C ASP A 43 -8.55 10.22 -1.70
N ALA A 44 -7.74 9.56 -2.54
CA ALA A 44 -6.57 8.82 -2.12
C ALA A 44 -5.35 9.14 -2.99
N GLU A 45 -4.19 9.24 -2.35
CA GLU A 45 -2.89 9.40 -3.00
C GLU A 45 -1.85 8.62 -2.21
N ARG A 46 -0.78 8.16 -2.86
CA ARG A 46 0.28 7.42 -2.15
C ARG A 46 0.99 8.34 -1.17
N ILE A 47 0.89 8.06 0.13
CA ILE A 47 1.53 8.82 1.22
C ILE A 47 2.84 8.19 1.72
N GLY A 48 3.19 6.98 1.28
CA GLY A 48 4.40 6.35 1.78
C GLY A 48 4.60 4.91 1.36
N GLN A 49 5.61 4.26 1.97
CA GLN A 49 5.94 2.86 1.74
C GLN A 49 6.68 2.25 2.93
N ALA A 50 6.58 0.93 3.07
CA ALA A 50 7.39 0.14 4.00
C ALA A 50 8.49 -0.62 3.25
N LEU A 51 9.69 -0.60 3.81
CA LEU A 51 10.87 -1.29 3.31
C LEU A 51 11.43 -2.21 4.40
N SER A 52 11.82 -3.42 4.03
CA SER A 52 12.52 -4.35 4.92
C SER A 52 13.52 -5.19 4.13
N HIS A 53 14.65 -5.53 4.76
CA HIS A 53 15.61 -6.49 4.19
C HIS A 53 15.03 -7.90 4.01
N SER A 54 13.90 -8.21 4.66
CA SER A 54 13.19 -9.48 4.48
C SER A 54 12.21 -9.46 3.30
N GLN A 55 11.93 -8.31 2.69
CA GLN A 55 11.09 -8.24 1.51
C GLN A 55 11.87 -8.80 0.32
N PRO A 56 11.24 -9.65 -0.51
CA PRO A 56 11.84 -10.05 -1.76
C PRO A 56 12.17 -8.81 -2.61
N PRO A 57 13.35 -8.74 -3.27
CA PRO A 57 13.82 -7.54 -3.96
C PRO A 57 13.17 -7.41 -5.34
N PHE A 58 11.85 -7.22 -5.37
CA PHE A 58 11.09 -6.96 -6.58
C PHE A 58 10.21 -5.71 -6.44
N VAL A 59 9.82 -5.20 -7.59
CA VAL A 59 8.85 -4.12 -7.75
C VAL A 59 7.67 -4.62 -8.57
N GLU A 60 6.50 -4.00 -8.41
CA GLU A 60 5.33 -4.27 -9.24
C GLU A 60 5.25 -3.23 -10.36
N ILE A 61 4.86 -3.66 -11.57
CA ILE A 61 4.46 -2.73 -12.63
C ILE A 61 2.99 -2.36 -12.37
N ILE A 62 2.75 -1.09 -12.10
CA ILE A 62 1.42 -0.52 -11.85
C ILE A 62 1.08 0.48 -12.97
N GLU A 63 -0.18 0.88 -13.07
CA GLU A 63 -0.65 1.82 -14.13
C GLU A 63 0.17 3.11 -14.17
N LYS A 64 0.66 3.58 -13.02
CA LYS A 64 1.49 4.80 -12.88
C LYS A 64 3.00 4.56 -12.96
N GLY A 65 3.45 3.36 -13.36
CA GLY A 65 4.87 3.01 -13.51
C GLY A 65 5.33 1.91 -12.55
N ILE A 66 6.36 2.18 -11.75
CA ILE A 66 6.96 1.20 -10.83
C ILE A 66 6.43 1.44 -9.41
N GLY A 67 5.85 0.41 -8.81
CA GLY A 67 5.28 0.43 -7.46
C GLY A 67 6.00 -0.52 -6.51
N ASN A 68 6.00 -0.17 -5.22
CA ASN A 68 6.44 -1.07 -4.16
C ASN A 68 5.24 -1.96 -3.74
N PRO A 69 5.41 -3.27 -3.50
CA PRO A 69 4.31 -4.10 -2.98
C PRO A 69 3.75 -3.67 -1.62
N TYR A 70 4.48 -2.84 -0.85
CA TYR A 70 4.08 -2.37 0.49
C TYR A 70 3.96 -0.84 0.53
N GLU A 71 2.86 -0.34 0.01
CA GLU A 71 2.56 1.10 -0.08
C GLU A 71 1.51 1.54 0.94
N PHE A 72 1.61 2.81 1.36
CA PHE A 72 0.60 3.51 2.14
C PHE A 72 -0.06 4.56 1.24
N PHE A 73 -1.39 4.66 1.35
CA PHE A 73 -2.24 5.62 0.67
C PHE A 73 -3.10 6.34 1.70
#